data_AF-A0A9D0YX42-F1
#
_entry.id   AF-A0A9D0YX42-F1
#
_cell.length_a   1.000
_cell.length_b   1.000
_cell.length_c   1.000
_cell.angle_alpha   90.00
_cell.angle_beta   90.00
_cell.angle_gamma   90.00
#
_symmetry.space_group_name_H-M   'P 1'
#
loop_
_entity.id
_entity.type
_entity.pdbx_description
1 polymer ?
#
loop_
_entity_poly.entity_id
_entity_poly.type
_entity_poly.pdbx_seq_one_letter_code
_entity_poly.pdbx_strand_id
1 'polypeptide(L)'
;MGEYTTMHQYEPLRVPEGWSASEKRLIAQLTEIFDDLYRRFNRLRFEDLGGALRGRIEDTEGNVTQVAQTATELEALLNGTRFTLTAAGVTIRNAAGQVVFEQDANTGNLRIAGQIAATGGTIGGFTIGSTSLYNGTSIVLSSEGQVRLGDLSVEDDAELGPIVRGDGGLRLCVGNSALLVLSESGASTGFPLSAYGGLSINPNDVTNLAANVYVDPATGRLYRTTSTGGGTVTEPLTATAGVSATTVTVGESVTVSVEASGGTAPYVCSLTVSYNDGSFVSLGTGMSVSYTPQSAGRYRFRAVVVDEDGSSVTVYTPYCTAEAAAVERSITVWANKTNVQTGETVTFSWSATGGPSYYEYTLRTPSGTDVTGTTGTQTTWSYTLTQTGTYQFVAYARYADGGDAADLVAVTVTAGASVGATTGTNVNMRSGPGTGYSIVLTIPESGTLVTITGAQTGGWWPVRYNLRDGYISGDYLEVVG
;
A
#
# COMPACT_ATOMS: atom_id res chain seq x y z
N MET A 1 -9.94 -48.93 99.57
CA MET A 1 -9.22 -47.78 100.18
C MET A 1 -8.69 -46.96 99.01
N GLY A 2 -9.11 -45.73 98.74
CA GLY A 2 -9.88 -44.78 99.53
C GLY A 2 -11.02 -44.14 98.72
N GLU A 3 -11.87 -43.47 99.46
CA GLU A 3 -13.11 -42.83 99.05
C GLU A 3 -12.87 -41.70 98.03
N TYR A 4 -13.63 -41.71 96.94
CA TYR A 4 -13.83 -40.51 96.12
C TYR A 4 -14.77 -39.57 96.88
N THR A 5 -14.20 -38.73 97.74
CA THR A 5 -14.87 -37.51 98.21
C THR A 5 -13.98 -36.33 97.87
N THR A 6 -14.18 -35.79 96.68
CA THR A 6 -14.30 -34.35 96.48
C THR A 6 -15.01 -34.16 95.16
N MET A 7 -16.32 -33.98 95.28
CA MET A 7 -17.13 -33.18 94.39
C MET A 7 -16.27 -31.98 93.95
N HIS A 8 -15.69 -31.99 92.75
CA HIS A 8 -15.35 -30.74 92.09
C HIS A 8 -16.70 -30.14 91.69
N GLN A 9 -17.43 -29.62 92.69
CA GLN A 9 -18.42 -28.60 92.47
C GLN A 9 -17.63 -27.47 91.81
N TYR A 10 -17.68 -27.43 90.48
CA TYR A 10 -17.47 -26.18 89.78
C TYR A 10 -18.46 -25.22 90.42
N GLU A 11 -17.97 -24.27 91.23
CA GLU A 11 -18.76 -23.12 91.62
C GLU A 11 -19.30 -22.53 90.31
N PRO A 12 -20.63 -22.48 90.13
CA PRO A 12 -21.17 -21.91 88.90
C PRO A 12 -20.61 -20.51 88.76
N LEU A 13 -19.99 -20.23 87.60
CA LEU A 13 -19.38 -18.94 87.27
C LEU A 13 -20.32 -17.83 87.75
N ARG A 14 -19.90 -17.06 88.76
CA ARG A 14 -20.71 -15.95 89.30
C ARG A 14 -20.96 -14.97 88.17
N VAL A 15 -22.20 -14.91 87.68
CA VAL A 15 -22.57 -14.05 86.56
C VAL A 15 -22.83 -12.62 87.08
N PRO A 16 -22.07 -11.60 86.67
CA PRO A 16 -22.20 -10.24 87.22
C PRO A 16 -23.56 -9.58 86.94
N GLU A 17 -24.00 -8.70 87.84
CA GLU A 17 -25.38 -8.17 87.88
C GLU A 17 -25.77 -7.37 86.62
N GLY A 18 -24.83 -6.73 85.93
CA GLY A 18 -25.07 -5.92 84.73
C GLY A 18 -25.28 -6.68 83.41
N TRP A 19 -25.20 -8.02 83.40
CA TRP A 19 -25.39 -8.82 82.19
C TRP A 19 -26.87 -9.00 81.82
N SER A 20 -27.15 -8.98 80.52
CA SER A 20 -28.50 -9.21 80.00
C SER A 20 -28.96 -10.64 80.27
N ALA A 21 -30.27 -10.87 80.35
CA ALA A 21 -30.83 -12.20 80.62
C ALA A 21 -30.38 -13.28 79.61
N SER A 22 -30.07 -12.88 78.38
CA SER A 22 -29.60 -13.75 77.30
C SER A 22 -28.20 -14.30 77.59
N GLU A 23 -27.28 -13.45 78.07
CA GLU A 23 -25.89 -13.85 78.36
C GLU A 23 -25.83 -14.80 79.57
N LYS A 24 -26.70 -14.58 80.56
CA LYS A 24 -26.81 -15.48 81.73
C LYS A 24 -27.30 -16.88 81.32
N ARG A 25 -28.21 -16.98 80.33
CA ARG A 25 -28.68 -18.28 79.79
C ARG A 25 -27.61 -19.03 79.01
N LEU A 26 -26.77 -18.31 78.25
CA LEU A 26 -25.71 -18.92 77.45
C LEU A 26 -24.67 -19.65 78.32
N ILE A 27 -24.25 -19.03 79.43
CA ILE A 27 -23.29 -19.62 80.38
C ILE A 27 -23.85 -20.91 81.02
N ALA A 28 -25.14 -20.93 81.35
CA ALA A 28 -25.77 -22.11 81.92
C ALA A 28 -25.79 -23.30 80.94
N GLN A 29 -26.14 -23.05 79.67
CA GLN A 29 -26.16 -24.09 78.63
C GLN A 29 -24.77 -24.67 78.35
N LEU A 30 -23.74 -23.82 78.32
CA LEU A 30 -22.36 -24.29 78.13
C LEU A 30 -21.92 -25.22 79.27
N THR A 31 -22.33 -24.92 80.51
CA THR A 31 -21.97 -25.74 81.67
C THR A 31 -22.58 -27.15 81.58
N GLU A 32 -23.82 -27.30 81.11
CA GLU A 32 -24.45 -28.62 80.91
C GLU A 32 -23.78 -29.44 79.81
N ILE A 33 -23.37 -28.80 78.72
CA ILE A 33 -22.72 -29.49 77.58
C ILE A 33 -21.38 -30.10 78.00
N PHE A 34 -20.59 -29.37 78.79
CA PHE A 34 -19.30 -29.88 79.27
C PHE A 34 -19.46 -31.07 80.22
N ASP A 35 -20.52 -31.13 81.02
CA ASP A 35 -20.76 -32.25 81.94
C ASP A 35 -21.21 -33.54 81.20
N ASP A 36 -22.00 -33.43 80.13
CA ASP A 36 -22.40 -34.60 79.30
C ASP A 36 -21.22 -35.19 78.53
N LEU A 37 -20.34 -34.33 77.99
CA LEU A 37 -19.12 -34.75 77.30
C LEU A 37 -18.19 -35.55 78.22
N TYR A 38 -17.98 -35.08 79.45
CA TYR A 38 -17.06 -35.75 80.38
C TYR A 38 -17.57 -37.15 80.80
N ARG A 39 -18.90 -37.32 80.93
CA ARG A 39 -19.51 -38.63 81.24
C ARG A 39 -19.41 -39.65 80.11
N ARG A 40 -19.47 -39.22 78.85
CA ARG A 40 -19.49 -40.13 77.69
C ARG A 40 -18.12 -40.69 77.31
N PHE A 41 -17.04 -39.94 77.53
CA PHE A 41 -15.73 -40.30 76.98
C PHE A 41 -14.80 -41.10 77.91
N ASN A 42 -15.18 -41.36 79.16
CA ASN A 42 -14.31 -42.04 80.13
C ASN A 42 -14.42 -43.59 80.11
N ARG A 43 -15.08 -44.21 79.11
CA ARG A 43 -15.43 -45.65 79.14
C ARG A 43 -15.13 -46.46 77.87
N LEU A 44 -14.46 -45.92 76.86
CA LEU A 44 -14.06 -46.64 75.64
C LEU A 44 -12.55 -46.44 75.39
N ARG A 45 -11.78 -47.53 75.30
CA ARG A 45 -10.37 -47.48 74.88
C ARG A 45 -10.28 -47.68 73.35
N PHE A 46 -9.31 -47.02 72.73
CA PHE A 46 -9.16 -46.94 71.27
C PHE A 46 -8.85 -48.29 70.59
N GLU A 47 -8.28 -49.24 71.33
CA GLU A 47 -7.82 -50.54 70.81
C GLU A 47 -8.98 -51.50 70.50
N ASP A 48 -10.08 -51.41 71.25
CA ASP A 48 -11.27 -52.26 71.05
C ASP A 48 -12.08 -51.86 69.79
N LEU A 49 -11.92 -50.62 69.33
CA LEU A 49 -12.59 -50.10 68.14
C LEU A 49 -11.96 -50.64 66.84
N GLY A 50 -10.63 -50.84 66.83
CA GLY A 50 -9.88 -51.28 65.65
C GLY A 50 -10.04 -52.78 65.31
N GLY A 51 -10.43 -53.61 66.27
CA GLY A 51 -10.73 -55.03 66.06
C GLY A 51 -12.15 -55.27 65.54
N ALA A 52 -13.13 -54.54 66.08
CA ALA A 52 -14.54 -54.69 65.71
C ALA A 52 -14.89 -54.16 64.30
N LEU A 53 -14.14 -53.17 63.80
CA LEU A 53 -14.32 -52.62 62.45
C LEU A 53 -13.76 -53.52 61.34
N ARG A 54 -12.80 -54.39 61.64
CA ARG A 54 -12.10 -55.21 60.64
C ARG A 54 -12.83 -56.52 60.29
N GLY A 55 -13.65 -57.04 61.19
CA GLY A 55 -14.38 -58.31 61.01
C GLY A 55 -15.84 -58.17 60.56
N ARG A 56 -16.29 -56.98 60.16
CA ARG A 56 -17.73 -56.68 59.98
C ARG A 56 -18.05 -55.90 58.70
N ILE A 57 -17.37 -56.24 57.60
CA ILE A 57 -17.71 -55.75 56.26
C ILE A 57 -17.91 -56.96 55.32
N GLU A 58 -18.75 -57.90 55.74
CA GLU A 58 -19.43 -58.81 54.82
C GLU A 58 -20.85 -58.24 54.67
N ASP A 59 -21.28 -57.95 53.44
CA ASP A 59 -22.71 -57.73 53.19
C ASP A 59 -23.45 -59.07 53.30
N THR A 60 -24.75 -59.04 53.59
CA THR A 60 -25.58 -60.23 53.76
C THR A 60 -25.70 -61.11 52.50
N GLU A 61 -25.08 -60.70 51.40
CA GLU A 61 -25.08 -61.35 50.08
C GLU A 61 -23.72 -61.99 49.75
N GLY A 62 -22.70 -61.85 50.61
CA GLY A 62 -21.40 -62.53 50.50
C GLY A 62 -20.48 -61.98 49.41
N ASN A 63 -20.73 -60.77 48.91
CA ASN A 63 -20.08 -60.27 47.70
C ASN A 63 -18.68 -59.69 47.93
N VAL A 64 -18.38 -59.24 49.16
CA VAL A 64 -17.06 -58.71 49.55
C VAL A 64 -16.45 -59.69 50.56
N THR A 65 -15.45 -60.45 50.13
CA THR A 65 -14.86 -61.53 50.95
C THR A 65 -13.62 -61.09 51.71
N GLN A 66 -12.96 -60.01 51.29
CA GLN A 66 -11.82 -59.43 52.01
C GLN A 66 -11.60 -57.96 51.60
N VAL A 67 -11.33 -57.10 52.58
CA VAL A 67 -10.78 -55.75 52.37
C VAL A 67 -9.52 -55.62 53.22
N ALA A 68 -8.39 -55.30 52.58
CA ALA A 68 -7.11 -55.11 53.24
C ALA A 68 -6.56 -53.72 52.90
N GLN A 69 -6.15 -52.98 53.93
CA GLN A 69 -5.50 -51.68 53.77
C GLN A 69 -4.11 -51.74 54.40
N THR A 70 -3.10 -51.35 53.62
CA THR A 70 -1.73 -51.13 54.07
C THR A 70 -1.40 -49.63 53.96
N ALA A 71 -0.18 -49.25 54.34
CA ALA A 71 0.27 -47.86 54.22
C ALA A 71 0.35 -47.38 52.75
N THR A 72 0.40 -48.30 51.79
CA THR A 72 0.68 -47.99 50.36
C THR A 72 -0.34 -48.57 49.38
N GLU A 73 -1.27 -49.39 49.86
CA GLU A 73 -2.21 -50.15 49.02
C GLU A 73 -3.54 -50.36 49.73
N LEU A 74 -4.64 -50.21 48.98
CA LEU A 74 -5.96 -50.66 49.36
C LEU A 74 -6.39 -51.78 48.39
N GLU A 75 -6.69 -52.95 48.93
CA GLU A 75 -7.12 -54.13 48.18
C GLU A 75 -8.51 -54.58 48.62
N ALA A 76 -9.36 -54.92 47.66
CA ALA A 76 -10.64 -55.58 47.89
C ALA A 76 -10.81 -56.81 46.98
N LEU A 77 -11.30 -57.90 47.54
CA LEU A 77 -11.70 -59.10 46.81
C LEU A 77 -13.23 -59.17 46.74
N LEU A 78 -13.76 -59.17 45.52
CA LEU A 78 -15.19 -59.30 45.25
C LEU A 78 -15.44 -60.46 44.29
N ASN A 79 -16.08 -61.52 44.77
CA ASN A 79 -16.41 -62.72 43.98
C ASN A 79 -15.25 -63.23 43.09
N GLY A 80 -14.04 -63.29 43.65
CA GLY A 80 -12.82 -63.73 42.96
C GLY A 80 -12.12 -62.65 42.12
N THR A 81 -12.75 -61.49 41.89
CA THR A 81 -12.12 -60.33 41.23
C THR A 81 -11.37 -59.50 42.27
N ARG A 82 -10.11 -59.18 41.99
CA ARG A 82 -9.26 -58.37 42.86
C ARG A 82 -9.20 -56.93 42.35
N PHE A 83 -9.54 -55.99 43.23
CA PHE A 83 -9.45 -54.56 43.01
C PHE A 83 -8.31 -54.02 43.88
N THR A 84 -7.33 -53.37 43.24
CA THR A 84 -6.15 -52.82 43.91
C THR A 84 -6.03 -51.33 43.60
N LEU A 85 -5.90 -50.51 44.62
CA LEU A 85 -5.60 -49.08 44.53
C LEU A 85 -4.26 -48.81 45.21
N THR A 86 -3.33 -48.22 44.46
CA THR A 86 -2.02 -47.80 44.97
C THR A 86 -1.73 -46.37 44.54
N ALA A 87 -0.64 -45.79 45.03
CA ALA A 87 -0.14 -44.51 44.51
C ALA A 87 0.22 -44.56 43.01
N ALA A 88 0.48 -45.76 42.45
CA ALA A 88 0.75 -45.95 41.03
C ALA A 88 -0.52 -46.03 40.17
N GLY A 89 -1.72 -46.14 40.78
CA GLY A 89 -3.01 -46.15 40.09
C GLY A 89 -3.93 -47.30 40.50
N VAL A 90 -4.88 -47.63 39.61
CA VAL A 90 -5.95 -48.61 39.85
C VAL A 90 -5.77 -49.84 38.97
N THR A 91 -5.83 -51.04 39.56
CA THR A 91 -5.78 -52.31 38.81
C THR A 91 -6.94 -53.22 39.22
N ILE A 92 -7.59 -53.82 38.22
CA ILE A 92 -8.60 -54.87 38.42
C ILE A 92 -8.11 -56.14 37.77
N ARG A 93 -8.09 -57.24 38.54
CA ARG A 93 -7.74 -58.58 38.06
C ARG A 93 -8.92 -59.52 38.19
N ASN A 94 -9.14 -60.34 37.17
CA ASN A 94 -10.16 -61.39 37.23
C ASN A 94 -9.76 -62.54 38.18
N ALA A 95 -10.64 -63.52 38.38
CA ALA A 95 -10.37 -64.69 39.22
C ALA A 95 -9.18 -65.55 38.77
N ALA A 96 -8.76 -65.43 37.50
CA ALA A 96 -7.55 -66.07 36.98
C ALA A 96 -6.27 -65.25 37.19
N GLY A 97 -6.36 -64.07 37.82
CA GLY A 97 -5.23 -63.17 38.11
C GLY A 97 -4.83 -62.25 36.95
N GLN A 98 -5.55 -62.29 35.83
CA GLN A 98 -5.27 -61.48 34.64
C GLN A 98 -5.78 -60.05 34.83
N VAL A 99 -4.98 -59.06 34.43
CA VAL A 99 -5.37 -57.64 34.46
C VAL A 99 -6.43 -57.39 33.40
N VAL A 100 -7.63 -56.98 33.83
CA VAL A 100 -8.75 -56.63 32.94
C VAL A 100 -8.94 -55.12 32.82
N PHE A 101 -8.46 -54.37 33.81
CA PHE A 101 -8.44 -52.91 33.83
C PHE A 101 -7.19 -52.44 34.56
N GLU A 102 -6.50 -51.46 34.00
CA GLU A 102 -5.37 -50.79 34.63
C GLU A 102 -5.36 -49.31 34.25
N GLN A 103 -5.32 -48.44 35.25
CA GLN A 103 -5.08 -47.01 35.10
C GLN A 103 -3.77 -46.68 35.79
N ASP A 104 -2.82 -46.15 35.03
CA ASP A 104 -1.53 -45.68 35.55
C ASP A 104 -1.65 -44.20 35.93
N ALA A 105 -1.38 -43.89 37.20
CA ALA A 105 -1.55 -42.53 37.74
C ALA A 105 -0.47 -41.54 37.28
N ASN A 106 0.71 -42.02 36.86
CA ASN A 106 1.81 -41.16 36.43
C ASN A 106 1.66 -40.73 34.97
N THR A 107 1.24 -41.66 34.12
CA THR A 107 1.08 -41.43 32.67
C THR A 107 -0.35 -41.09 32.27
N GLY A 108 -1.34 -41.40 33.12
CA GLY A 108 -2.76 -41.28 32.80
C GLY A 108 -3.27 -42.35 31.82
N ASN A 109 -2.43 -43.33 31.47
CA ASN A 109 -2.79 -44.38 30.52
C ASN A 109 -3.85 -45.32 31.09
N LEU A 110 -4.85 -45.60 30.27
CA LEU A 110 -5.93 -46.54 30.58
C LEU A 110 -5.82 -47.78 29.69
N ARG A 111 -5.72 -48.97 30.30
CA ARG A 111 -5.69 -50.26 29.62
C ARG A 111 -6.92 -51.07 30.05
N ILE A 112 -7.74 -51.46 29.09
CA ILE A 112 -8.90 -52.33 29.31
C ILE A 112 -8.71 -53.55 28.42
N ALA A 113 -8.72 -54.75 29.00
CA ALA A 113 -8.63 -55.99 28.23
C ALA A 113 -10.03 -56.44 27.79
N GLY A 114 -10.23 -56.59 26.47
CA GLY A 114 -11.50 -57.05 25.88
C GLY A 114 -12.17 -56.03 24.96
N GLN A 115 -13.38 -56.34 24.51
CA GLN A 115 -14.19 -55.40 23.73
C GLN A 115 -14.79 -54.32 24.63
N ILE A 116 -14.58 -53.06 24.26
CA ILE A 116 -15.26 -51.92 24.88
C ILE A 116 -16.53 -51.66 24.09
N ALA A 117 -17.68 -52.08 24.62
CA ALA A 117 -18.99 -51.73 24.06
C ALA A 117 -19.41 -50.36 24.60
N ALA A 118 -19.27 -49.32 23.78
CA ALA A 118 -19.74 -47.98 24.10
C ALA A 118 -20.94 -47.62 23.22
N THR A 119 -22.04 -47.17 23.82
CA THR A 119 -23.24 -46.73 23.10
C THR A 119 -23.11 -45.29 22.56
N GLY A 120 -22.03 -44.59 22.94
CA GLY A 120 -21.66 -43.25 22.51
C GLY A 120 -20.66 -42.60 23.48
N GLY A 121 -19.90 -41.60 23.03
CA GLY A 121 -18.97 -40.86 23.88
C GLY A 121 -17.86 -40.15 23.11
N THR A 122 -16.92 -39.52 23.83
CA THR A 122 -15.70 -38.94 23.22
C THR A 122 -14.44 -39.51 23.87
N ILE A 123 -13.41 -39.80 23.06
CA ILE A 123 -12.07 -40.21 23.50
C ILE A 123 -11.08 -39.27 22.83
N GLY A 124 -10.43 -38.37 23.60
CA GLY A 124 -9.32 -37.57 23.11
C GLY A 124 -9.61 -36.76 21.83
N GLY A 125 -10.83 -36.25 21.67
CA GLY A 125 -11.27 -35.50 20.48
C GLY A 125 -11.91 -36.36 19.37
N PHE A 126 -11.92 -37.69 19.49
CA PHE A 126 -12.70 -38.57 18.63
C PHE A 126 -14.06 -38.86 19.25
N THR A 127 -15.13 -38.71 18.47
CA THR A 127 -16.50 -39.09 18.83
C THR A 127 -16.74 -40.55 18.44
N ILE A 128 -17.23 -41.34 19.39
CA ILE A 128 -17.71 -42.71 19.16
C ILE A 128 -19.20 -42.60 18.79
N GLY A 129 -19.51 -42.81 17.51
CA GLY A 129 -20.87 -43.04 17.02
C GLY A 129 -21.25 -44.52 17.12
N SER A 130 -22.52 -44.82 16.84
CA SER A 130 -23.04 -46.20 16.89
C SER A 130 -22.36 -47.16 15.90
N THR A 131 -21.78 -46.63 14.81
CA THR A 131 -21.14 -47.39 13.73
C THR A 131 -19.81 -46.77 13.27
N SER A 132 -19.29 -45.74 13.94
CA SER A 132 -18.03 -45.11 13.51
C SER A 132 -17.28 -44.37 14.62
N LEU A 133 -15.97 -44.23 14.47
CA LEU A 133 -15.11 -43.36 15.27
C LEU A 133 -14.66 -42.19 14.40
N TYR A 134 -14.93 -40.93 14.80
CA TYR A 134 -14.56 -39.78 13.97
C TYR A 134 -14.14 -38.53 14.73
N ASN A 135 -13.24 -37.73 14.16
CA ASN A 135 -12.78 -36.44 14.70
C ASN A 135 -13.28 -35.27 13.83
N GLY A 136 -14.57 -34.95 13.95
CA GLY A 136 -15.23 -33.83 13.25
C GLY A 136 -15.54 -34.11 11.78
N THR A 137 -14.52 -34.22 10.93
CA THR A 137 -14.65 -34.50 9.48
C THR A 137 -13.41 -35.15 8.86
N SER A 138 -12.26 -35.18 9.54
CA SER A 138 -10.98 -35.50 8.90
C SER A 138 -10.56 -36.96 8.96
N ILE A 139 -11.00 -37.72 9.96
CA ILE A 139 -10.71 -39.14 10.10
C ILE A 139 -12.00 -39.82 10.52
N VAL A 140 -12.51 -40.74 9.71
CA VAL A 140 -13.67 -41.59 10.04
C VAL A 140 -13.26 -43.05 9.86
N LEU A 141 -13.42 -43.85 10.91
CA LEU A 141 -13.31 -45.30 10.86
C LEU A 141 -14.71 -45.88 11.04
N SER A 142 -15.29 -46.49 10.01
CA SER A 142 -16.63 -47.08 10.10
C SER A 142 -16.58 -48.57 10.45
N SER A 143 -17.67 -49.08 11.03
CA SER A 143 -17.87 -50.52 11.26
C SER A 143 -18.01 -51.33 9.97
N GLU A 144 -18.17 -50.64 8.84
CA GLU A 144 -18.23 -51.22 7.49
C GLU A 144 -16.85 -51.31 6.83
N GLY A 145 -15.76 -51.04 7.57
CA GLY A 145 -14.38 -51.16 7.07
C GLY A 145 -13.86 -49.93 6.33
N GLN A 146 -14.65 -48.87 6.22
CA GLN A 146 -14.24 -47.65 5.51
C GLN A 146 -13.33 -46.78 6.38
N VAL A 147 -12.23 -46.30 5.79
CA VAL A 147 -11.35 -45.29 6.37
C VAL A 147 -11.41 -44.04 5.51
N ARG A 148 -11.98 -42.96 6.06
CA ARG A 148 -12.04 -41.66 5.37
C ARG A 148 -10.98 -40.73 5.95
N LEU A 149 -10.14 -40.15 5.09
CA LEU A 149 -9.14 -39.14 5.43
C LEU A 149 -9.48 -37.85 4.69
N GLY A 150 -10.35 -37.01 5.26
CA GLY A 150 -10.96 -35.87 4.56
C GLY A 150 -11.92 -36.32 3.45
N ASP A 151 -11.81 -35.73 2.26
CA ASP A 151 -12.64 -36.09 1.08
C ASP A 151 -12.17 -37.38 0.37
N LEU A 152 -11.07 -37.97 0.84
CA LEU A 152 -10.56 -39.23 0.31
C LEU A 152 -11.34 -40.41 0.94
N SER A 153 -12.17 -41.08 0.13
CA SER A 153 -12.84 -42.33 0.48
C SER A 153 -12.00 -43.51 -0.02
N VAL A 154 -11.65 -44.43 0.87
CA VAL A 154 -11.12 -45.75 0.50
C VAL A 154 -12.19 -46.76 0.92
N GLU A 155 -12.83 -47.38 -0.07
CA GLU A 155 -13.94 -48.32 0.12
C GLU A 155 -13.50 -49.74 -0.26
N ASP A 156 -13.99 -50.72 0.50
CA ASP A 156 -13.92 -52.12 0.10
C ASP A 156 -14.82 -52.34 -1.12
N ASP A 157 -14.29 -52.97 -2.16
CA ASP A 157 -15.05 -53.37 -3.33
C ASP A 157 -15.83 -54.65 -3.01
N ALA A 158 -17.16 -54.57 -3.10
CA ALA A 158 -18.07 -55.68 -2.79
C ALA A 158 -17.85 -56.93 -3.66
N GLU A 159 -17.20 -56.80 -4.82
CA GLU A 159 -16.89 -57.93 -5.71
C GLU A 159 -15.49 -58.55 -5.46
N LEU A 160 -14.58 -57.87 -4.73
CA LEU A 160 -13.17 -58.30 -4.62
C LEU A 160 -12.71 -58.68 -3.22
N GLY A 161 -13.59 -58.61 -2.21
CA GLY A 161 -13.29 -59.02 -0.83
C GLY A 161 -12.52 -57.96 -0.04
N PRO A 162 -12.33 -58.17 1.28
CA PRO A 162 -11.78 -57.15 2.17
C PRO A 162 -10.36 -56.76 1.78
N ILE A 163 -9.95 -55.51 2.03
CA ILE A 163 -8.56 -55.05 1.97
C ILE A 163 -7.70 -55.90 2.92
N VAL A 164 -7.22 -57.04 2.41
CA VAL A 164 -6.18 -57.83 3.04
C VAL A 164 -4.87 -57.10 2.78
N ARG A 165 -4.24 -56.58 3.84
CA ARG A 165 -2.83 -56.18 3.78
C ARG A 165 -1.98 -57.44 3.53
N GLY A 166 -1.75 -57.76 2.27
CA GLY A 166 -0.80 -58.76 1.81
C GLY A 166 -0.37 -58.43 0.40
N ASP A 167 0.94 -58.13 0.25
CA ASP A 167 1.80 -57.95 -0.95
C ASP A 167 1.21 -57.39 -2.27
N GLY A 168 0.02 -56.81 -2.25
CA GLY A 168 -0.64 -56.12 -3.35
C GLY A 168 -1.01 -54.72 -2.89
N GLY A 169 -0.42 -53.70 -3.54
CA GLY A 169 -0.43 -52.33 -3.07
C GLY A 169 -1.79 -51.63 -3.01
N LEU A 170 -1.73 -50.40 -2.50
CA LEU A 170 -2.84 -49.49 -2.26
C LEU A 170 -3.52 -49.03 -3.57
N ARG A 171 -4.85 -49.04 -3.62
CA ARG A 171 -5.65 -48.44 -4.71
C ARG A 171 -6.35 -47.18 -4.21
N LEU A 172 -6.28 -46.09 -4.98
CA LEU A 172 -6.93 -44.82 -4.69
C LEU A 172 -7.90 -44.48 -5.82
N CYS A 173 -9.18 -44.28 -5.49
CA CYS A 173 -10.24 -43.93 -6.43
C CYS A 173 -10.69 -42.48 -6.20
N VAL A 174 -10.89 -41.72 -7.27
CA VAL A 174 -11.56 -40.41 -7.25
C VAL A 174 -12.71 -40.46 -8.27
N GLY A 175 -13.93 -40.68 -7.80
CA GLY A 175 -15.12 -40.87 -8.64
C GLY A 175 -15.21 -42.25 -9.32
N ASN A 176 -16.08 -42.38 -10.34
CA ASN A 176 -16.41 -43.64 -11.03
C ASN A 176 -15.30 -44.18 -11.98
N SER A 177 -14.04 -43.80 -11.79
CA SER A 177 -12.93 -44.28 -12.61
C SER A 177 -11.66 -44.43 -11.75
N ALA A 178 -11.15 -45.66 -11.65
CA ALA A 178 -9.96 -45.99 -10.86
C ALA A 178 -8.69 -45.41 -11.50
N LEU A 179 -7.82 -44.75 -10.72
CA LEU A 179 -6.64 -44.04 -11.26
C LEU A 179 -5.28 -44.67 -10.90
N LEU A 180 -5.16 -45.61 -9.97
CA LEU A 180 -3.82 -46.14 -9.63
C LEU A 180 -3.84 -47.56 -9.05
N VAL A 181 -3.06 -48.45 -9.67
CA VAL A 181 -2.66 -49.76 -9.11
C VAL A 181 -1.13 -49.78 -9.05
N LEU A 182 -0.56 -49.94 -7.85
CA LEU A 182 0.86 -50.21 -7.67
C LEU A 182 1.01 -51.69 -7.32
N SER A 183 1.59 -52.50 -8.21
CA SER A 183 1.97 -53.90 -7.93
C SER A 183 3.49 -54.05 -7.91
N GLU A 184 4.02 -54.78 -6.92
CA GLU A 184 5.46 -55.04 -6.77
C GLU A 184 5.93 -56.37 -7.35
N SER A 185 5.08 -57.15 -8.03
CA SER A 185 5.50 -58.46 -8.57
C SER A 185 5.26 -58.60 -10.07
N GLY A 186 6.37 -58.80 -10.79
CA GLY A 186 6.42 -59.38 -12.12
C GLY A 186 6.05 -58.44 -13.26
N ALA A 187 7.02 -58.17 -14.13
CA ALA A 187 6.82 -57.45 -15.38
C ALA A 187 5.65 -58.02 -16.19
N SER A 188 4.49 -57.36 -16.16
CA SER A 188 3.44 -57.55 -17.14
C SER A 188 3.79 -56.70 -18.37
N THR A 189 4.01 -57.38 -19.50
CA THR A 189 4.43 -56.82 -20.79
C THR A 189 3.33 -56.02 -21.51
N GLY A 190 2.76 -55.02 -20.84
CA GLY A 190 1.78 -54.16 -21.46
C GLY A 190 1.07 -53.26 -20.46
N PHE A 191 1.82 -52.38 -19.79
CA PHE A 191 1.39 -51.12 -19.17
C PHE A 191 2.66 -50.46 -18.60
N PRO A 192 3.12 -49.29 -19.06
CA PRO A 192 4.36 -48.72 -18.57
C PRO A 192 4.09 -47.69 -17.49
N LEU A 193 4.38 -48.05 -16.24
CA LEU A 193 4.81 -47.09 -15.23
C LEU A 193 6.21 -47.52 -14.78
N SER A 194 7.26 -47.07 -15.48
CA SER A 194 8.62 -47.20 -15.00
C SER A 194 8.99 -45.94 -14.20
N ALA A 195 8.98 -46.07 -12.88
CA ALA A 195 9.47 -45.05 -11.97
C ALA A 195 11.01 -45.13 -11.90
N TYR A 196 11.69 -44.29 -12.68
CA TYR A 196 12.97 -43.66 -12.36
C TYR A 196 13.21 -42.58 -13.43
N GLY A 197 12.75 -41.35 -13.14
CA GLY A 197 12.84 -40.20 -14.03
C GLY A 197 11.53 -39.83 -14.73
N GLY A 198 10.60 -39.24 -13.98
CA GLY A 198 9.38 -38.63 -14.52
C GLY A 198 8.28 -39.63 -14.94
N LEU A 199 7.03 -39.18 -14.83
CA LEU A 199 5.86 -39.89 -15.30
C LEU A 199 5.81 -39.79 -16.84
N SER A 200 6.24 -40.84 -17.55
CA SER A 200 6.13 -40.92 -19.01
C SER A 200 5.01 -41.88 -19.40
N ILE A 201 3.89 -41.34 -19.89
CA ILE A 201 2.82 -42.14 -20.50
C ILE A 201 3.27 -42.51 -21.92
N ASN A 202 3.61 -43.77 -22.16
CA ASN A 202 4.02 -44.26 -23.48
C ASN A 202 2.78 -44.42 -24.40
N PRO A 203 2.71 -43.77 -25.57
CA PRO A 203 1.50 -43.70 -26.40
C PRO A 203 1.30 -44.87 -27.37
N ASN A 204 1.89 -46.04 -27.13
CA ASN A 204 1.90 -47.12 -28.13
C ASN A 204 0.61 -47.95 -28.24
N ASP A 205 -0.50 -47.53 -27.64
CA ASP A 205 -1.81 -48.08 -27.95
C ASP A 205 -2.91 -47.08 -27.61
N VAL A 206 -3.25 -46.16 -28.53
CA VAL A 206 -4.55 -46.07 -29.22
C VAL A 206 -4.50 -44.90 -30.21
N THR A 207 -5.01 -45.12 -31.42
CA THR A 207 -5.45 -44.06 -32.32
C THR A 207 -6.34 -43.06 -31.56
N ASN A 208 -5.97 -41.77 -31.57
CA ASN A 208 -6.69 -40.62 -30.99
C ASN A 208 -6.66 -40.42 -29.46
N LEU A 209 -5.51 -40.12 -28.85
CA LEU A 209 -5.45 -39.19 -27.70
C LEU A 209 -4.02 -38.64 -27.51
N ALA A 210 -3.86 -37.33 -27.72
CA ALA A 210 -2.62 -36.61 -27.48
C ALA A 210 -2.36 -36.48 -25.97
N ALA A 211 -1.24 -37.04 -25.49
CA ALA A 211 -0.75 -36.78 -24.14
C ALA A 211 -0.13 -35.36 -24.11
N ASN A 212 -0.82 -34.41 -23.48
CA ASN A 212 -0.54 -32.98 -23.58
C ASN A 212 0.22 -32.41 -22.36
N VAL A 213 0.88 -33.22 -21.52
CA VAL A 213 1.42 -32.73 -20.24
C VAL A 213 2.76 -33.38 -19.85
N TYR A 214 3.78 -32.54 -19.65
CA TYR A 214 5.10 -32.90 -19.10
C TYR A 214 5.29 -32.21 -17.75
N VAL A 215 5.95 -32.88 -16.79
CA VAL A 215 6.30 -32.29 -15.48
C VAL A 215 7.83 -32.25 -15.37
N ASP A 216 8.40 -31.05 -15.22
CA ASP A 216 9.84 -30.90 -15.03
C ASP A 216 10.25 -31.44 -13.65
N PRO A 217 11.10 -32.48 -13.58
CA PRO A 217 11.51 -33.09 -12.32
C PRO A 217 12.43 -32.20 -11.47
N ALA A 218 13.06 -31.17 -12.03
CA ALA A 218 13.92 -30.24 -11.28
C ALA A 218 13.11 -29.13 -10.59
N THR A 219 12.04 -28.65 -11.23
CA THR A 219 11.26 -27.49 -10.75
C THR A 219 9.84 -27.83 -10.30
N GLY A 220 9.33 -29.02 -10.63
CA GLY A 220 7.96 -29.47 -10.33
C GLY A 220 6.88 -28.78 -11.16
N ARG A 221 7.23 -28.05 -12.22
CA ARG A 221 6.28 -27.29 -13.05
C ARG A 221 5.66 -28.15 -14.15
N LEU A 222 4.38 -27.88 -14.44
CA LEU A 222 3.60 -28.52 -15.51
C LEU A 222 3.75 -27.75 -16.83
N TYR A 223 4.06 -28.46 -17.92
CA TYR A 223 4.21 -27.96 -19.28
C TYR A 223 3.25 -28.67 -20.22
N ARG A 224 2.75 -27.97 -21.26
CA ARG A 224 1.94 -28.56 -22.32
C ARG A 224 2.84 -29.01 -23.47
N THR A 225 2.72 -30.25 -23.93
CA THR A 225 3.56 -30.80 -25.02
C THR A 225 2.77 -30.89 -26.32
N THR A 226 3.30 -30.36 -27.43
CA THR A 226 2.60 -30.32 -28.74
C THR A 226 3.16 -31.28 -29.79
N SER A 227 4.20 -32.09 -29.52
CA SER A 227 4.76 -32.99 -30.55
C SER A 227 4.90 -34.45 -30.13
N THR A 228 4.42 -35.31 -31.03
CA THR A 228 4.62 -36.77 -31.06
C THR A 228 6.07 -37.06 -31.49
N GLY A 229 7.03 -36.84 -30.60
CA GLY A 229 8.43 -37.21 -30.83
C GLY A 229 9.41 -36.15 -30.35
N GLY A 230 9.94 -36.34 -29.14
CA GLY A 230 11.17 -35.69 -28.68
C GLY A 230 11.20 -34.16 -28.74
N GLY A 231 10.06 -33.49 -28.51
CA GLY A 231 9.99 -32.04 -28.47
C GLY A 231 10.77 -31.44 -27.30
N THR A 232 11.58 -30.43 -27.58
CA THR A 232 12.18 -29.55 -26.59
C THR A 232 11.12 -28.99 -25.64
N VAL A 233 11.37 -29.04 -24.34
CA VAL A 233 10.53 -28.37 -23.34
C VAL A 233 10.64 -26.88 -23.58
N THR A 234 9.57 -26.27 -24.06
CA THR A 234 9.52 -24.83 -24.30
C THR A 234 8.94 -24.15 -23.07
N GLU A 235 9.67 -23.20 -22.50
CA GLU A 235 9.19 -22.37 -21.38
C GLU A 235 7.85 -21.70 -21.76
N PRO A 236 6.93 -21.43 -20.81
CA PRO A 236 5.66 -20.80 -21.13
C PRO A 236 5.86 -19.41 -21.72
N LEU A 237 4.98 -19.02 -22.67
CA LEU A 237 5.01 -17.69 -23.27
C LEU A 237 4.89 -16.61 -22.19
N THR A 238 5.85 -15.70 -22.17
CA THR A 238 5.89 -14.51 -21.33
C THR A 238 6.17 -13.28 -22.18
N ALA A 239 5.71 -12.12 -21.73
CA ALA A 239 6.01 -10.85 -22.37
C ALA A 239 6.19 -9.73 -21.36
N THR A 240 6.88 -8.67 -21.78
CA THR A 240 6.96 -7.39 -21.08
C THR A 240 6.67 -6.27 -22.07
N ALA A 241 6.14 -5.14 -21.59
CA ALA A 241 5.88 -3.97 -22.42
C ALA A 241 6.34 -2.68 -21.74
N GLY A 242 7.01 -1.82 -22.52
CA GLY A 242 7.54 -0.55 -22.06
C GLY A 242 7.23 0.59 -23.03
N VAL A 243 7.49 1.81 -22.57
CA VAL A 243 7.44 3.04 -23.36
C VAL A 243 8.80 3.74 -23.28
N SER A 244 9.21 4.39 -24.36
CA SER A 244 10.48 5.13 -24.41
C SER A 244 10.56 6.31 -23.44
N ALA A 245 9.40 6.84 -23.03
CA ALA A 245 9.28 7.89 -22.01
C ALA A 245 7.93 7.77 -21.30
N THR A 246 7.90 8.08 -20.00
CA THR A 246 6.67 8.13 -19.19
C THR A 246 6.03 9.52 -19.17
N THR A 247 6.72 10.53 -19.69
CA THR A 247 6.21 11.89 -19.88
C THR A 247 6.73 12.43 -21.21
N VAL A 248 5.86 13.01 -22.03
CA VAL A 248 6.18 13.66 -23.32
C VAL A 248 5.32 14.92 -23.49
N THR A 249 5.69 15.82 -24.40
CA THR A 249 4.79 16.91 -24.80
C THR A 249 3.84 16.45 -25.92
N VAL A 250 2.65 17.05 -26.01
CA VAL A 250 1.70 16.76 -27.10
C VAL A 250 2.37 17.04 -28.45
N GLY A 251 2.33 16.06 -29.36
CA GLY A 251 3.01 16.10 -30.65
C GLY A 251 4.39 15.42 -30.67
N GLU A 252 5.00 15.12 -29.52
CA GLU A 252 6.19 14.27 -29.46
C GLU A 252 5.83 12.79 -29.55
N SER A 253 6.66 12.01 -30.24
CA SER A 253 6.41 10.58 -30.42
C SER A 253 6.99 9.76 -29.27
N VAL A 254 6.21 8.80 -28.78
CA VAL A 254 6.65 7.76 -27.83
C VAL A 254 6.72 6.42 -28.56
N THR A 255 7.77 5.64 -28.32
CA THR A 255 7.89 4.28 -28.86
C THR A 255 7.43 3.29 -27.81
N VAL A 256 6.47 2.45 -28.17
CA VAL A 256 6.02 1.30 -27.38
C VAL A 256 6.82 0.09 -27.82
N SER A 257 7.47 -0.59 -26.88
CA SER A 257 8.29 -1.78 -27.14
C SER A 257 7.77 -2.96 -26.34
N VAL A 258 7.69 -4.12 -26.98
CA VAL A 258 7.23 -5.38 -26.41
C VAL A 258 8.32 -6.42 -26.61
N GLU A 259 8.68 -7.12 -25.54
CA GLU A 259 9.63 -8.23 -25.59
C GLU A 259 8.87 -9.50 -25.21
N ALA A 260 9.07 -10.59 -25.97
CA ALA A 260 8.42 -11.87 -25.73
C ALA A 260 9.45 -13.00 -25.66
N SER A 261 9.23 -13.95 -24.76
CA SER A 261 10.12 -15.09 -24.55
C SER A 261 9.34 -16.33 -24.09
N GLY A 262 9.87 -17.52 -24.31
CA GLY A 262 9.11 -18.76 -24.17
C GLY A 262 8.03 -18.91 -25.25
N GLY A 263 7.30 -20.02 -25.24
CA GLY A 263 6.41 -20.41 -26.33
C GLY A 263 7.17 -20.63 -27.64
N THR A 264 6.41 -20.80 -28.72
CA THR A 264 6.96 -21.12 -30.04
C THR A 264 6.97 -19.88 -30.93
N ALA A 265 8.16 -19.40 -31.30
CA ALA A 265 8.30 -18.30 -32.26
C ALA A 265 7.88 -18.78 -33.67
N PRO A 266 7.32 -17.90 -34.53
CA PRO A 266 7.27 -16.44 -34.43
C PRO A 266 6.13 -15.90 -33.55
N TYR A 267 6.37 -14.75 -32.92
CA TYR A 267 5.36 -14.04 -32.13
C TYR A 267 4.63 -12.98 -32.94
N VAL A 268 3.31 -12.93 -32.78
CA VAL A 268 2.45 -11.86 -33.31
C VAL A 268 1.96 -11.01 -32.16
N CYS A 269 2.25 -9.71 -32.20
CA CYS A 269 1.80 -8.76 -31.19
C CYS A 269 0.76 -7.80 -31.78
N SER A 270 -0.37 -7.63 -31.09
CA SER A 270 -1.34 -6.56 -31.36
C SER A 270 -1.29 -5.52 -30.25
N LEU A 271 -1.25 -4.24 -30.63
CA LEU A 271 -1.12 -3.12 -29.71
C LEU A 271 -2.37 -2.24 -29.78
N THR A 272 -2.86 -1.86 -28.60
CA THR A 272 -3.93 -0.87 -28.45
C THR A 272 -3.54 0.21 -27.44
N VAL A 273 -4.13 1.40 -27.57
CA VAL A 273 -3.92 2.55 -26.68
C VAL A 273 -5.23 2.99 -26.04
N SER A 274 -5.18 3.35 -24.76
CA SER A 274 -6.25 4.01 -24.02
C SER A 274 -5.84 5.44 -23.67
N TYR A 275 -6.79 6.37 -23.74
CA TYR A 275 -6.64 7.77 -23.32
C TYR A 275 -7.54 8.04 -22.10
N ASN A 276 -6.97 8.60 -21.03
CA ASN A 276 -7.60 8.86 -19.74
C ASN A 276 -8.44 7.68 -19.20
N ASP A 277 -7.88 6.47 -19.32
CA ASP A 277 -8.52 5.20 -18.94
C ASP A 277 -9.85 4.91 -19.67
N GLY A 278 -10.05 5.53 -20.83
CA GLY A 278 -11.14 5.22 -21.74
C GLY A 278 -10.92 3.90 -22.50
N SER A 279 -11.77 3.68 -23.50
CA SER A 279 -11.69 2.48 -24.36
C SER A 279 -10.36 2.38 -25.09
N PHE A 280 -9.88 1.14 -25.26
CA PHE A 280 -8.70 0.85 -26.05
C PHE A 280 -8.99 0.92 -27.55
N VAL A 281 -8.17 1.66 -28.29
CA VAL A 281 -8.22 1.81 -29.74
C VAL A 281 -6.99 1.14 -30.37
N SER A 282 -7.15 0.48 -31.52
CA SER A 282 -6.07 -0.22 -32.21
C SER A 282 -4.96 0.71 -32.70
N LEU A 283 -3.70 0.34 -32.44
CA LEU A 283 -2.50 0.99 -32.99
C LEU A 283 -1.90 0.22 -34.16
N GLY A 284 -2.20 -1.09 -34.27
CA GLY A 284 -1.63 -1.98 -35.28
C GLY A 284 -0.97 -3.22 -34.67
N THR A 285 -0.16 -3.89 -35.48
CA THR A 285 0.58 -5.09 -35.10
C THR A 285 2.09 -4.85 -35.18
N GLY A 286 2.84 -5.47 -34.27
CA GLY A 286 4.30 -5.36 -34.20
C GLY A 286 4.84 -5.37 -32.77
N MET A 287 6.09 -5.77 -32.62
CA MET A 287 6.80 -5.79 -31.32
C MET A 287 7.32 -4.39 -30.93
N SER A 288 7.33 -3.44 -31.86
CA SER A 288 7.68 -2.04 -31.60
C SER A 288 6.86 -1.12 -32.50
N VAL A 289 6.15 -0.15 -31.91
CA VAL A 289 5.28 0.79 -32.61
C VAL A 289 5.42 2.18 -31.99
N SER A 290 5.58 3.21 -32.83
CA SER A 290 5.57 4.60 -32.40
C SER A 290 4.15 5.17 -32.36
N TYR A 291 3.86 5.98 -31.35
CA TYR A 291 2.60 6.68 -31.17
C TYR A 291 2.84 8.17 -30.83
N THR A 292 2.06 9.07 -31.41
CA THR A 292 2.16 10.51 -31.17
C THR A 292 0.86 11.02 -30.51
N PRO A 293 0.86 11.26 -29.19
CA PRO A 293 -0.30 11.82 -28.50
C PRO A 293 -0.76 13.15 -29.13
N GLN A 294 -2.06 13.25 -29.40
CA GLN A 294 -2.69 14.45 -30.00
C GLN A 294 -3.38 15.35 -28.97
N SER A 295 -3.44 14.94 -27.71
CA SER A 295 -4.12 15.68 -26.65
C SER A 295 -3.40 15.48 -25.32
N ALA A 296 -3.45 16.49 -24.46
CA ALA A 296 -2.85 16.42 -23.14
C ALA A 296 -3.66 15.47 -22.25
N GLY A 297 -2.98 14.56 -21.55
CA GLY A 297 -3.62 13.60 -20.66
C GLY A 297 -2.80 12.32 -20.51
N ARG A 298 -3.43 11.32 -19.91
CA ARG A 298 -2.77 10.06 -19.54
C ARG A 298 -3.06 8.97 -20.56
N TYR A 299 -2.02 8.31 -21.06
CA TYR A 299 -2.09 7.23 -22.02
C TYR A 299 -1.58 5.93 -21.42
N ARG A 300 -2.20 4.81 -21.81
CA ARG A 300 -1.73 3.47 -21.44
C ARG A 300 -1.87 2.52 -22.63
N PHE A 301 -0.84 1.71 -22.85
CA PHE A 301 -0.83 0.76 -23.95
C PHE A 301 -1.06 -0.65 -23.43
N ARG A 302 -1.80 -1.43 -24.21
CA ARG A 302 -2.04 -2.85 -23.99
C ARG A 302 -1.46 -3.61 -25.18
N ALA A 303 -0.61 -4.59 -24.89
CA ALA A 303 -0.08 -5.51 -25.88
C ALA A 303 -0.68 -6.90 -25.64
N VAL A 304 -1.15 -7.54 -26.72
CA VAL A 304 -1.50 -8.96 -26.71
C VAL A 304 -0.54 -9.67 -27.64
N VAL A 305 0.30 -10.52 -27.07
CA VAL A 305 1.29 -11.33 -27.79
C VAL A 305 0.73 -12.74 -27.93
N VAL A 306 0.79 -13.29 -29.13
CA VAL A 306 0.37 -14.65 -29.47
C VAL A 306 1.55 -15.38 -30.09
N ASP A 307 1.81 -16.61 -29.67
CA ASP A 307 2.84 -17.48 -30.26
C ASP A 307 2.29 -18.30 -31.44
N GLU A 308 3.16 -19.04 -32.15
CA GLU A 308 2.76 -19.85 -33.31
C GLU A 308 1.72 -20.92 -32.96
N ASP A 309 1.80 -21.46 -31.74
CA ASP A 309 0.89 -22.49 -31.23
C ASP A 309 -0.47 -21.92 -30.76
N GLY A 310 -0.63 -20.59 -30.78
CA GLY A 310 -1.86 -19.88 -30.41
C GLY A 310 -2.00 -19.55 -28.93
N SER A 311 -0.98 -19.81 -28.10
CA SER A 311 -0.93 -19.32 -26.72
C SER A 311 -0.81 -17.80 -26.72
N SER A 312 -1.47 -17.12 -25.76
CA SER A 312 -1.43 -15.66 -25.70
C SER A 312 -1.20 -15.12 -24.30
N VAL A 313 -0.49 -13.99 -24.24
CA VAL A 313 -0.24 -13.22 -23.02
C VAL A 313 -0.61 -11.76 -23.27
N THR A 314 -1.28 -11.14 -22.29
CA THR A 314 -1.64 -9.72 -22.31
C THR A 314 -0.79 -8.97 -21.30
N VAL A 315 -0.15 -7.89 -21.72
CA VAL A 315 0.66 -7.02 -20.87
C VAL A 315 0.29 -5.55 -21.08
N TYR A 316 0.61 -4.72 -20.08
CA TYR A 316 0.37 -3.29 -20.12
C TYR A 316 1.66 -2.53 -19.86
N THR A 317 1.84 -1.43 -20.56
CA THR A 317 2.94 -0.51 -20.26
C THR A 317 2.66 0.24 -18.94
N PRO A 318 3.70 0.86 -18.34
CA PRO A 318 3.50 2.01 -17.48
C PRO A 318 2.66 3.09 -18.17
N TYR A 319 2.05 3.98 -17.38
CA TYR A 319 1.38 5.15 -17.92
C TYR A 319 2.38 6.11 -18.57
N CYS A 320 1.98 6.70 -19.68
CA CYS A 320 2.66 7.82 -20.32
C CYS A 320 1.77 9.06 -20.26
N THR A 321 2.25 10.16 -19.70
CA THR A 321 1.52 11.43 -19.64
C THR A 321 1.98 12.33 -20.78
N ALA A 322 1.04 12.74 -21.63
CA ALA A 322 1.28 13.79 -22.60
C ALA A 322 0.91 15.13 -21.96
N GLU A 323 1.87 16.02 -21.80
CA GLU A 323 1.67 17.36 -21.28
C GLU A 323 1.41 18.35 -22.42
N ALA A 324 0.56 19.36 -22.18
CA ALA A 324 0.33 20.39 -23.17
C ALA A 324 1.66 21.09 -23.52
N ALA A 325 1.89 21.34 -24.81
CA ALA A 325 3.06 22.09 -25.23
C ALA A 325 3.07 23.45 -24.52
N ALA A 326 4.22 23.82 -23.96
CA ALA A 326 4.38 25.13 -23.34
C ALA A 326 4.15 26.21 -24.41
N VAL A 327 3.18 27.09 -24.19
CA VAL A 327 3.00 28.26 -25.05
C VAL A 327 4.16 29.20 -24.73
N GLU A 328 5.06 29.40 -25.69
CA GLU A 328 6.11 30.41 -25.54
C GLU A 328 5.46 31.80 -25.41
N ARG A 329 5.86 32.51 -24.36
CA ARG A 329 5.33 33.83 -24.00
C ARG A 329 6.47 34.82 -23.93
N SER A 330 6.41 35.82 -24.78
CA SER A 330 7.34 36.94 -24.80
C SER A 330 6.61 38.20 -25.18
N ILE A 331 7.15 39.34 -24.75
CA ILE A 331 6.78 40.65 -25.23
C ILE A 331 8.07 41.38 -25.61
N THR A 332 8.01 42.18 -26.66
CA THR A 332 9.10 43.06 -27.09
C THR A 332 8.56 44.47 -27.14
N VAL A 333 9.28 45.41 -26.54
CA VAL A 333 8.91 46.81 -26.40
C VAL A 333 9.92 47.69 -27.11
N TRP A 334 9.43 48.69 -27.85
CA TRP A 334 10.29 49.66 -28.53
C TRP A 334 9.66 51.06 -28.52
N ALA A 335 10.51 52.07 -28.70
CA ALA A 335 10.10 53.45 -28.87
C ALA A 335 10.50 53.95 -30.26
N ASN A 336 9.72 54.85 -30.85
CA ASN A 336 10.06 55.46 -32.14
C ASN A 336 11.34 56.32 -32.08
N LYS A 337 11.68 56.84 -30.89
CA LYS A 337 12.87 57.61 -30.59
C LYS A 337 13.36 57.26 -29.18
N THR A 338 14.68 57.17 -28.99
CA THR A 338 15.31 56.89 -27.68
C THR A 338 16.15 58.04 -27.16
N ASN A 339 16.41 59.05 -27.99
CA ASN A 339 17.05 60.32 -27.62
C ASN A 339 16.17 61.47 -28.12
N VAL A 340 15.65 62.27 -27.20
CA VAL A 340 14.70 63.34 -27.52
C VAL A 340 14.97 64.60 -26.69
N GLN A 341 14.35 65.70 -27.07
CA GLN A 341 14.35 66.95 -26.31
C GLN A 341 13.06 67.11 -25.49
N THR A 342 13.13 67.88 -24.41
CA THR A 342 11.95 68.22 -23.60
C THR A 342 10.86 68.85 -24.46
N GLY A 343 9.63 68.38 -24.32
CA GLY A 343 8.46 68.78 -25.10
C GLY A 343 8.17 67.91 -26.31
N GLU A 344 9.05 66.97 -26.68
CA GLU A 344 8.76 66.01 -27.75
C GLU A 344 7.83 64.88 -27.29
N THR A 345 6.97 64.44 -28.22
CA THR A 345 6.12 63.25 -28.04
C THR A 345 6.83 62.01 -28.55
N VAL A 346 6.87 60.98 -27.71
CA VAL A 346 7.39 59.65 -28.03
C VAL A 346 6.23 58.67 -28.12
N THR A 347 6.29 57.78 -29.10
CA THR A 347 5.35 56.66 -29.24
C THR A 347 6.07 55.38 -28.86
N PHE A 348 5.53 54.71 -27.85
CA PHE A 348 5.91 53.38 -27.40
C PHE A 348 5.02 52.35 -28.09
N SER A 349 5.62 51.25 -28.49
CA SER A 349 4.96 50.15 -29.17
C SER A 349 5.43 48.83 -28.59
N TRP A 350 4.57 47.81 -28.63
CA TRP A 350 4.92 46.47 -28.17
C TRP A 350 4.28 45.38 -29.01
N SER A 351 4.86 44.18 -28.97
CA SER A 351 4.34 42.99 -29.63
C SER A 351 4.57 41.79 -28.74
N ALA A 352 3.56 40.95 -28.58
CA ALA A 352 3.63 39.76 -27.72
C ALA A 352 3.26 38.48 -28.46
N THR A 353 3.87 37.38 -28.02
CA THR A 353 3.58 36.01 -28.46
C THR A 353 2.68 35.30 -27.46
N GLY A 354 2.08 34.17 -27.84
CA GLY A 354 1.27 33.35 -26.92
C GLY A 354 -0.14 33.86 -26.63
N GLY A 355 -0.63 34.89 -27.33
CA GLY A 355 -2.03 35.35 -27.26
C GLY A 355 -2.45 35.92 -25.90
N PRO A 356 -1.91 37.09 -25.49
CA PRO A 356 -2.32 37.72 -24.23
C PRO A 356 -3.78 38.18 -24.27
N SER A 357 -4.40 38.23 -23.10
CA SER A 357 -5.78 38.70 -22.91
C SER A 357 -5.87 40.22 -22.89
N TYR A 358 -4.89 40.89 -22.29
CA TYR A 358 -4.79 42.35 -22.23
C TYR A 358 -3.35 42.78 -21.93
N TYR A 359 -3.07 44.08 -22.05
CA TYR A 359 -1.78 44.67 -21.75
C TYR A 359 -1.90 45.70 -20.62
N GLU A 360 -0.83 45.82 -19.83
CA GLU A 360 -0.61 46.92 -18.90
C GLU A 360 0.69 47.62 -19.26
N TYR A 361 0.81 48.90 -18.92
CA TYR A 361 2.07 49.62 -19.10
C TYR A 361 2.35 50.58 -17.95
N THR A 362 3.63 50.89 -17.78
CA THR A 362 4.13 51.84 -16.79
C THR A 362 5.25 52.66 -17.41
N LEU A 363 5.11 53.99 -17.39
CA LEU A 363 6.18 54.94 -17.69
C LEU A 363 6.67 55.55 -16.38
N ARG A 364 7.88 55.19 -15.97
CA ARG A 364 8.57 55.84 -14.85
C ARG A 364 9.28 57.09 -15.33
N THR A 365 8.92 58.23 -14.73
CA THR A 365 9.55 59.53 -15.01
C THR A 365 10.92 59.64 -14.30
N PRO A 366 11.78 60.58 -14.73
CA PRO A 366 13.06 60.85 -14.06
C PRO A 366 12.90 61.24 -12.58
N SER A 367 11.75 61.84 -12.22
CA SER A 367 11.39 62.19 -10.83
C SER A 367 10.97 60.99 -9.98
N GLY A 368 10.87 59.79 -10.55
CA GLY A 368 10.40 58.57 -9.89
C GLY A 368 8.88 58.43 -9.82
N THR A 369 8.12 59.22 -10.58
CA THR A 369 6.67 59.12 -10.67
C THR A 369 6.29 58.12 -11.75
N ASP A 370 5.29 57.27 -11.49
CA ASP A 370 4.82 56.29 -12.47
C ASP A 370 3.53 56.78 -13.14
N VAL A 371 3.48 56.70 -14.46
CA VAL A 371 2.26 56.88 -15.28
C VAL A 371 1.85 55.50 -15.80
N THR A 372 0.67 55.03 -15.43
CA THR A 372 0.22 53.65 -15.72
C THR A 372 -1.04 53.62 -16.57
N GLY A 373 -1.24 52.53 -17.31
CA GLY A 373 -2.51 52.29 -18.01
C GLY A 373 -2.70 50.83 -18.44
N THR A 374 -3.90 50.53 -18.94
CA THR A 374 -4.33 49.18 -19.36
C THR A 374 -4.99 49.27 -20.73
N THR A 375 -4.70 48.33 -21.64
CA THR A 375 -5.30 48.25 -22.97
C THR A 375 -5.73 46.82 -23.30
N GLY A 376 -6.77 46.65 -24.13
CA GLY A 376 -7.17 45.33 -24.63
C GLY A 376 -6.27 44.85 -25.76
N THR A 377 -6.52 45.36 -26.98
CA THR A 377 -5.80 44.97 -28.20
C THR A 377 -4.84 46.04 -28.73
N GLN A 378 -4.88 47.25 -28.16
CA GLN A 378 -4.02 48.34 -28.61
C GLN A 378 -2.58 48.09 -28.16
N THR A 379 -1.65 48.16 -29.11
CA THR A 379 -0.22 47.86 -28.94
C THR A 379 0.68 49.09 -29.01
N THR A 380 0.09 50.28 -28.95
CA THR A 380 0.82 51.55 -29.04
C THR A 380 0.27 52.58 -28.07
N TRP A 381 1.14 53.42 -27.53
CA TRP A 381 0.79 54.54 -26.65
C TRP A 381 1.79 55.68 -26.80
N SER A 382 1.29 56.92 -26.83
CA SER A 382 2.13 58.13 -27.01
C SER A 382 2.10 59.03 -25.79
N TYR A 383 3.24 59.64 -25.48
CA TYR A 383 3.37 60.56 -24.34
C TYR A 383 4.38 61.67 -24.62
N THR A 384 4.07 62.89 -24.16
CA THR A 384 4.95 64.06 -24.27
C THR A 384 5.89 64.15 -23.08
N LEU A 385 7.20 64.09 -23.32
CA LEU A 385 8.21 64.04 -22.26
C LEU A 385 8.67 65.44 -21.87
N THR A 386 8.32 65.90 -20.68
CA THR A 386 8.49 67.30 -20.26
C THR A 386 9.66 67.54 -19.30
N GLN A 387 10.28 66.49 -18.77
CA GLN A 387 11.43 66.58 -17.86
C GLN A 387 12.69 66.08 -18.55
N THR A 388 13.84 66.67 -18.20
CA THR A 388 15.14 66.11 -18.59
C THR A 388 15.47 64.88 -17.76
N GLY A 389 16.21 63.93 -18.33
CA GLY A 389 16.61 62.69 -17.68
C GLY A 389 16.12 61.44 -18.42
N THR A 390 16.20 60.29 -17.76
CA THR A 390 15.83 59.00 -18.35
C THR A 390 14.43 58.58 -17.92
N TYR A 391 13.58 58.32 -18.91
CA TYR A 391 12.29 57.68 -18.72
C TYR A 391 12.42 56.18 -18.97
N GLN A 392 11.74 55.36 -18.17
CA GLN A 392 11.70 53.90 -18.34
C GLN A 392 10.26 53.48 -18.62
N PHE A 393 10.02 52.93 -19.81
CA PHE A 393 8.71 52.42 -20.19
C PHE A 393 8.72 50.90 -20.16
N VAL A 394 7.79 50.31 -19.41
CA VAL A 394 7.58 48.86 -19.29
C VAL A 394 6.20 48.53 -19.79
N ALA A 395 6.09 47.49 -20.63
CA ALA A 395 4.81 46.90 -20.97
C ALA A 395 4.75 45.46 -20.45
N TYR A 396 3.55 45.06 -20.03
CA TYR A 396 3.23 43.73 -19.50
C TYR A 396 2.15 43.10 -20.39
N ALA A 397 2.39 41.87 -20.84
CA ALA A 397 1.40 41.02 -21.48
C ALA A 397 0.80 40.10 -20.41
N ARG A 398 -0.53 40.15 -20.24
CA ARG A 398 -1.27 39.36 -19.24
C ARG A 398 -2.05 38.25 -19.94
N TYR A 399 -1.91 37.00 -19.49
CA TYR A 399 -2.52 35.84 -20.13
C TYR A 399 -3.66 35.25 -19.28
N ALA A 400 -4.67 34.65 -19.93
CA ALA A 400 -5.88 34.16 -19.27
C ALA A 400 -5.61 33.05 -18.23
N ASP A 401 -4.53 32.31 -18.41
CA ASP A 401 -4.10 31.23 -17.53
C ASP A 401 -3.18 31.70 -16.38
N GLY A 402 -3.00 33.01 -16.22
CA GLY A 402 -2.20 33.62 -15.15
C GLY A 402 -0.71 33.73 -15.45
N GLY A 403 -0.26 33.36 -16.65
CA GLY A 403 1.09 33.69 -17.11
C GLY A 403 1.25 35.19 -17.36
N ASP A 404 2.49 35.68 -17.29
CA ASP A 404 2.86 37.08 -17.53
C ASP A 404 4.17 37.17 -18.31
N ALA A 405 4.32 38.21 -19.15
CA ALA A 405 5.60 38.58 -19.77
C ALA A 405 5.79 40.11 -19.71
N ALA A 406 7.03 40.57 -19.56
CA ALA A 406 7.34 42.00 -19.48
C ALA A 406 8.63 42.32 -20.24
N ASP A 407 8.69 43.52 -20.81
CA ASP A 407 9.89 44.08 -21.43
C ASP A 407 9.93 45.60 -21.25
N LEU A 408 11.11 46.20 -21.35
CA LEU A 408 11.39 47.59 -21.00
C LEU A 408 12.20 48.29 -22.10
N VAL A 409 11.82 49.53 -22.40
CA VAL A 409 12.63 50.46 -23.19
C VAL A 409 12.91 51.73 -22.40
N ALA A 410 14.14 52.24 -22.50
CA ALA A 410 14.54 53.52 -21.90
C ALA A 410 14.64 54.61 -22.96
N VAL A 411 14.19 55.81 -22.61
CA VAL A 411 14.28 57.00 -23.46
C VAL A 411 15.01 58.09 -22.68
N THR A 412 16.07 58.64 -23.27
CA THR A 412 16.85 59.74 -22.68
C THR A 412 16.36 61.06 -23.24
N VAL A 413 16.02 61.98 -22.33
CA VAL A 413 15.52 63.31 -22.65
C VAL A 413 16.53 64.35 -22.23
N THR A 414 16.97 65.15 -23.19
CA THR A 414 17.86 66.29 -22.97
C THR A 414 17.08 67.60 -22.98
N ALA A 415 17.67 68.67 -22.45
CA ALA A 415 17.03 69.98 -22.53
C ALA A 415 16.82 70.36 -24.00
N GLY A 416 15.61 70.79 -24.33
CA GLY A 416 15.33 71.41 -25.62
C GLY A 416 16.17 72.66 -25.81
N ALA A 417 16.55 72.94 -27.05
CA ALA A 417 17.22 74.19 -27.36
C ALA A 417 16.21 75.33 -27.21
N SER A 418 16.45 76.24 -26.26
CA SER A 418 15.58 77.41 -26.07
C SER A 418 15.67 78.30 -27.30
N VAL A 419 14.55 78.89 -27.73
CA VAL A 419 14.51 79.81 -28.87
C VAL A 419 14.38 81.22 -28.32
N GLY A 420 15.10 82.18 -28.89
CA GLY A 420 14.91 83.60 -28.62
C GLY A 420 14.37 84.31 -29.86
N ALA A 421 13.54 85.33 -29.68
CA ALA A 421 13.13 86.26 -30.74
C ALA A 421 13.85 87.59 -30.53
N THR A 422 14.42 88.15 -31.60
CA THR A 422 14.97 89.52 -31.53
C THR A 422 13.87 90.54 -31.28
N THR A 423 14.10 91.54 -30.44
CA THR A 423 13.10 92.59 -30.13
C THR A 423 13.32 93.90 -30.90
N GLY A 424 14.37 93.96 -31.74
CA GLY A 424 14.73 95.13 -32.53
C GLY A 424 15.20 94.79 -33.94
N THR A 425 15.36 95.82 -34.78
CA THR A 425 15.94 95.70 -36.12
C THR A 425 17.46 95.94 -36.08
N ASN A 426 18.18 95.32 -37.01
CA ASN A 426 19.64 95.40 -37.09
C ASN A 426 20.37 95.03 -35.77
N VAL A 427 19.90 93.98 -35.10
CA VAL A 427 20.51 93.48 -33.85
C VAL A 427 21.87 92.87 -34.16
N ASN A 428 22.91 93.38 -33.52
CA ASN A 428 24.28 92.90 -33.72
C ASN A 428 24.54 91.64 -32.87
N MET A 429 24.84 90.53 -33.54
CA MET A 429 25.37 89.32 -32.91
C MET A 429 26.89 89.43 -32.82
N ARG A 430 27.45 89.33 -31.60
CA ARG A 430 28.87 89.57 -31.31
C ARG A 430 29.63 88.28 -31.00
N SER A 431 30.96 88.33 -31.08
CA SER A 431 31.83 87.16 -30.84
C SER A 431 32.00 86.81 -29.35
N GLY A 432 31.58 87.69 -28.43
CA GLY A 432 31.64 87.48 -26.99
C GLY A 432 30.62 88.34 -26.22
N PRO A 433 30.45 88.12 -24.91
CA PRO A 433 29.43 88.75 -24.09
C PRO A 433 29.80 90.19 -23.70
N GLY A 434 29.62 91.13 -24.63
CA GLY A 434 29.88 92.55 -24.39
C GLY A 434 29.96 93.40 -25.65
N THR A 435 29.84 94.72 -25.50
CA THR A 435 29.89 95.67 -26.63
C THR A 435 31.30 95.85 -27.21
N GLY A 436 32.35 95.46 -26.48
CA GLY A 436 33.74 95.50 -26.94
C GLY A 436 34.16 94.36 -27.88
N TYR A 437 33.34 93.31 -28.00
CA TYR A 437 33.62 92.18 -28.90
C TYR A 437 33.23 92.51 -30.36
N SER A 438 33.93 91.89 -31.32
CA SER A 438 33.65 92.08 -32.75
C SER A 438 32.24 91.60 -33.13
N ILE A 439 31.62 92.27 -34.11
CA ILE A 439 30.32 91.88 -34.66
C ILE A 439 30.54 90.69 -35.60
N VAL A 440 29.87 89.57 -35.34
CA VAL A 440 29.89 88.35 -36.16
C VAL A 440 28.96 88.51 -37.36
N LEU A 441 27.78 89.10 -37.14
CA LEU A 441 26.79 89.49 -38.14
C LEU A 441 25.76 90.44 -37.52
N THR A 442 24.89 91.01 -38.37
CA THR A 442 23.75 91.82 -37.97
C THR A 442 22.46 91.16 -38.44
N ILE A 443 21.50 90.99 -37.54
CA ILE A 443 20.18 90.41 -37.80
C ILE A 443 19.21 91.55 -38.15
N PRO A 444 18.76 91.67 -39.41
CA PRO A 444 18.06 92.86 -39.88
C PRO A 444 16.65 93.01 -39.31
N GLU A 445 15.91 91.90 -39.17
CA GLU A 445 14.49 91.91 -38.83
C GLU A 445 14.26 91.69 -37.33
N SER A 446 13.30 92.44 -36.77
CA SER A 446 12.75 92.16 -35.44
C SER A 446 11.85 90.92 -35.50
N GLY A 447 11.77 90.17 -34.39
CA GLY A 447 11.06 88.89 -34.31
C GLY A 447 11.83 87.73 -34.94
N THR A 448 13.08 87.93 -35.37
CA THR A 448 13.89 86.85 -35.95
C THR A 448 14.20 85.82 -34.86
N LEU A 449 13.89 84.56 -35.13
CA LEU A 449 14.15 83.45 -34.22
C LEU A 449 15.63 83.04 -34.27
N VAL A 450 16.23 82.89 -33.10
CA VAL A 450 17.60 82.38 -32.89
C VAL A 450 17.58 81.24 -31.89
N THR A 451 18.51 80.30 -32.01
CA THR A 451 18.66 79.23 -31.02
C THR A 451 19.56 79.70 -29.90
N ILE A 452 19.08 79.70 -28.66
CA ILE A 452 19.89 79.95 -27.46
C ILE A 452 20.66 78.66 -27.13
N THR A 453 21.99 78.76 -27.07
CA THR A 453 22.89 77.61 -26.97
C THR A 453 23.47 77.40 -25.57
N GLY A 454 23.13 78.26 -24.61
CA GLY A 454 23.62 78.19 -23.24
C GLY A 454 23.03 79.25 -22.31
N ALA A 455 23.49 79.26 -21.06
CA ALA A 455 23.04 80.22 -20.06
C ALA A 455 23.56 81.64 -20.35
N GLN A 456 22.76 82.65 -19.96
CA GLN A 456 23.14 84.05 -20.09
C GLN A 456 24.42 84.34 -19.30
N THR A 457 25.38 85.02 -19.94
CA THR A 457 26.65 85.41 -19.33
C THR A 457 26.79 86.93 -19.40
N GLY A 458 26.86 87.61 -18.25
CA GLY A 458 27.04 89.07 -18.19
C GLY A 458 25.95 89.87 -18.90
N GLY A 459 24.71 89.37 -18.93
CA GLY A 459 23.60 89.99 -19.65
C GLY A 459 23.47 89.59 -21.13
N TRP A 460 24.38 88.77 -21.67
CA TRP A 460 24.35 88.33 -23.06
C TRP A 460 23.97 86.86 -23.20
N TRP A 461 23.09 86.54 -24.14
CA TRP A 461 22.72 85.17 -24.48
C TRP A 461 23.68 84.61 -25.53
N PRO A 462 24.34 83.46 -25.27
CA PRO A 462 24.97 82.70 -26.35
C PRO A 462 23.89 82.15 -27.27
N VAL A 463 24.03 82.42 -28.56
CA VAL A 463 23.05 82.05 -29.59
C VAL A 463 23.73 81.46 -30.81
N ARG A 464 22.97 80.70 -31.59
CA ARG A 464 23.31 80.26 -32.94
C ARG A 464 22.27 80.80 -33.92
N TYR A 465 22.74 81.50 -34.93
CA TYR A 465 21.91 82.03 -36.01
C TYR A 465 22.64 81.91 -37.34
N ASN A 466 21.96 81.45 -38.38
CA ASN A 466 22.52 81.22 -39.71
C ASN A 466 23.85 80.42 -39.67
N LEU A 467 23.88 79.32 -38.91
CA LEU A 467 25.03 78.45 -38.68
C LEU A 467 26.27 79.12 -38.04
N ARG A 468 26.13 80.31 -37.48
CA ARG A 468 27.20 81.02 -36.77
C ARG A 468 26.86 81.14 -35.29
N ASP A 469 27.86 80.89 -34.45
CA ASP A 469 27.77 81.11 -33.01
C ASP A 469 28.13 82.55 -32.66
N GLY A 470 27.45 83.11 -31.66
CA GLY A 470 27.74 84.44 -31.15
C GLY A 470 26.91 84.75 -29.91
N TYR A 471 26.85 86.03 -29.57
CA TYR A 471 26.18 86.55 -28.39
C TYR A 471 25.28 87.72 -28.77
N ILE A 472 24.04 87.72 -28.27
CA ILE A 472 23.10 88.84 -28.39
C ILE A 472 22.83 89.39 -26.98
N SER A 473 22.74 90.73 -26.84
CA SER A 473 22.39 91.34 -25.55
C SER A 473 20.99 90.90 -25.13
N GLY A 474 20.80 90.59 -23.85
CA GLY A 474 19.50 90.24 -23.28
C GLY A 474 18.44 91.32 -23.48
N ASP A 475 18.84 92.59 -23.61
CA ASP A 475 17.93 93.70 -23.91
C ASP A 475 17.26 93.58 -25.29
N TYR A 476 17.89 92.84 -26.22
CA TYR A 476 17.44 92.69 -27.61
C TYR A 476 16.95 91.27 -27.93
N LEU A 477 16.75 90.43 -26.91
CA LEU A 477 16.33 89.04 -27.09
C LEU A 477 15.28 88.65 -26.06
N GLU A 478 14.09 88.28 -26.54
CA GLU A 478 13.02 87.72 -25.73
C GLU A 478 13.03 86.19 -25.85
N VAL A 479 13.10 85.47 -24.74
CA VAL A 479 13.07 84.00 -24.75
C VAL A 479 11.64 83.55 -25.09
N VAL A 480 11.51 82.78 -26.16
CA VAL A 480 10.26 82.16 -26.59
C VAL A 480 10.18 80.79 -25.91
N GLY A 481 9.24 80.66 -24.97
CA GLY A 481 8.99 79.47 -24.17
C GLY A 481 8.10 78.44 -24.83
#